data_AF-A0A3F2UZ16-F1
#
_entry.id   AF-A0A3F2UZ16-F1
#
_cell.length_a   1.000
_cell.length_b   1.000
_cell.length_c   1.000
_cell.angle_alpha   90.00
_cell.angle_beta   90.00
_cell.angle_gamma   90.00
#
_symmetry.space_group_name_H-M   'P 1'
#
loop_
_entity.id
_entity.type
_entity.pdbx_description
1 polymer ?
#
loop_
_entity_poly.entity_id
_entity_poly.type
_entity_poly.pdbx_seq_one_letter_code
_entity_poly.pdbx_strand_id
1 'polypeptide(L)'
;MKFTCPCCGYKAVEESAEQCALCNWKSDPYQAMDPDDNAGRNLISLREAQHRFIALNKMVTDFKKDSKWCAFAAPKSESGCESWIIRYFEPHYC
;
A
#
# COMPACT_ATOMS: atom_id res chain seq x y z
N MET A 1 8.63 8.21 -20.14
CA MET A 1 7.23 8.64 -19.86
C MET A 1 6.99 8.71 -18.35
N LYS A 2 6.08 9.56 -17.84
CA LYS A 2 5.71 9.59 -16.41
C LYS A 2 4.40 8.84 -16.15
N PHE A 3 4.42 7.91 -15.20
CA PHE A 3 3.27 7.10 -14.78
C PHE A 3 2.71 7.54 -13.44
N THR A 4 1.42 7.27 -13.24
CA THR A 4 0.72 7.51 -11.99
C THR A 4 1.18 6.52 -10.93
N CYS A 5 1.72 7.02 -9.82
CA CYS A 5 2.09 6.18 -8.69
C CYS A 5 0.82 5.62 -8.02
N PRO A 6 0.74 4.30 -7.76
CA PRO A 6 -0.42 3.71 -7.10
C PRO A 6 -0.56 4.17 -5.64
N CYS A 7 0.54 4.54 -4.98
CA CYS A 7 0.53 5.01 -3.59
C CYS A 7 0.10 6.48 -3.46
N CYS A 8 0.76 7.41 -4.17
CA CYS A 8 0.50 8.84 -3.97
C CYS A 8 -0.44 9.44 -5.02
N GLY A 9 -0.74 8.75 -6.13
CA GLY A 9 -1.62 9.23 -7.19
C GLY A 9 -1.06 10.37 -8.06
N TYR A 10 0.20 10.74 -7.89
CA TYR A 10 0.88 11.71 -8.75
C TYR A 10 1.60 11.02 -9.90
N LYS A 11 1.70 11.69 -11.06
CA LYS A 11 2.52 11.26 -12.19
C LYS A 11 4.00 11.53 -11.90
N ALA A 12 4.58 10.67 -11.06
CA ALA A 12 5.89 10.85 -10.45
C ALA A 12 6.78 9.58 -10.54
N VAL A 13 6.39 8.61 -11.37
CA VAL A 13 7.18 7.40 -11.65
C VAL A 13 7.72 7.54 -13.06
N GLU A 14 9.04 7.60 -13.21
CA GLU A 14 9.69 7.55 -14.52
C GLU A 14 9.75 6.11 -15.03
N GLU A 15 9.71 5.93 -16.34
CA GLU A 15 9.75 4.60 -16.99
C GLU A 15 10.98 3.77 -16.65
N SER A 16 12.14 4.41 -16.50
CA SER A 16 13.40 3.77 -16.10
C SER A 16 13.57 3.66 -14.58
N ALA A 17 12.63 4.19 -13.79
CA ALA A 17 12.72 4.19 -12.34
C ALA A 17 11.82 3.11 -11.72
N GLU A 18 12.35 2.37 -10.76
CA GLU A 18 11.57 1.37 -10.02
C GLU A 18 10.75 1.96 -8.86
N GLN A 19 10.97 3.23 -8.54
CA GLN A 19 10.35 3.91 -7.40
C GLN A 19 9.81 5.29 -7.75
N CYS A 20 8.77 5.70 -7.03
CA CYS A 20 8.19 7.03 -7.16
C CYS A 20 9.13 8.11 -6.58
N ALA A 21 9.43 9.15 -7.37
CA ALA A 21 10.26 10.27 -6.94
C ALA A 21 9.63 11.13 -5.83
N LEU A 22 8.33 10.98 -5.56
CA LEU A 22 7.58 11.77 -4.59
C LEU A 22 7.37 11.07 -3.24
N CYS A 23 7.01 9.79 -3.26
CA CYS A 23 6.66 9.04 -2.06
C CYS A 23 7.53 7.80 -1.80
N ASN A 24 8.52 7.54 -2.67
CA ASN A 24 9.43 6.39 -2.62
C ASN A 24 8.76 5.01 -2.71
N TRP A 25 7.47 4.94 -3.07
CA TRP A 25 6.81 3.67 -3.34
C TRP A 25 7.52 2.94 -4.47
N LYS A 26 7.99 1.72 -4.22
CA LYS A 26 8.61 0.84 -5.23
C LYS A 26 7.54 0.02 -5.91
N SER A 27 7.60 -0.07 -7.26
CA SER A 27 6.55 -0.65 -8.11
C SER A 27 5.88 -1.91 -7.52
N ASP A 28 6.39 -3.13 -7.62
CA ASP A 28 5.81 -4.31 -6.94
C ASP A 28 4.42 -4.78 -7.44
N PRO A 29 4.42 -5.71 -8.41
CA PRO A 29 3.21 -6.39 -8.88
C PRO A 29 2.44 -7.14 -7.79
N TYR A 30 3.11 -7.70 -6.77
CA TYR A 30 2.44 -8.46 -5.71
C TYR A 30 1.56 -7.55 -4.86
N GLN A 31 2.13 -6.46 -4.34
CA GLN A 31 1.38 -5.47 -3.56
C GLN A 31 0.41 -4.64 -4.41
N ALA A 32 0.57 -4.63 -5.74
CA ALA A 32 -0.43 -4.08 -6.66
C ALA A 32 -1.64 -5.02 -6.83
N MET A 33 -1.43 -6.34 -6.77
CA MET A 33 -2.50 -7.35 -6.81
C MET A 33 -3.18 -7.53 -5.45
N ASP A 34 -2.41 -7.49 -4.36
CA ASP A 34 -2.89 -7.54 -2.99
C ASP A 34 -2.46 -6.27 -2.23
N PRO A 35 -3.31 -5.22 -2.20
CA PRO A 35 -2.98 -3.96 -1.55
C PRO A 35 -2.82 -4.02 -0.04
N ASP A 36 -3.19 -5.14 0.59
CA ASP A 36 -3.08 -5.37 2.03
C ASP A 36 -1.86 -6.22 2.41
N ASP A 37 -1.15 -6.78 1.42
CA ASP A 37 0.09 -7.54 1.64
C ASP A 37 1.23 -6.64 2.15
N ASN A 38 1.87 -7.08 3.24
CA ASN A 38 3.02 -6.42 3.88
C ASN A 38 4.35 -7.16 3.66
N ALA A 39 4.35 -8.27 2.91
CA ALA A 39 5.53 -9.10 2.63
C ALA A 39 6.23 -8.74 1.31
N GLY A 40 5.77 -7.71 0.59
CA GLY A 40 6.35 -7.26 -0.66
C GLY A 40 7.66 -6.46 -0.53
N ARG A 41 8.03 -5.76 -1.60
CA ARG A 41 9.23 -4.92 -1.71
C ARG A 41 9.17 -3.64 -0.87
N ASN A 42 7.99 -3.26 -0.39
CA ASN A 42 7.78 -2.09 0.47
C ASN A 42 7.57 -2.51 1.93
N LEU A 43 7.97 -1.65 2.87
CA LEU A 43 7.88 -1.92 4.32
C LEU A 43 6.45 -2.03 4.87
N ILE A 44 5.48 -1.57 4.09
CA ILE A 44 4.06 -1.50 4.44
C ILE A 44 3.23 -1.84 3.21
N SER A 45 1.96 -2.18 3.44
CA SER A 45 1.02 -2.46 2.37
C SER A 45 0.71 -1.23 1.52
N LEU A 46 0.24 -1.44 0.29
CA LEU A 46 -0.11 -0.34 -0.62
C LEU A 46 -1.24 0.50 -0.04
N ARG A 47 -2.28 -0.13 0.54
CA ARG A 47 -3.38 0.57 1.19
C ARG A 47 -2.88 1.44 2.34
N GLU A 48 -2.03 0.89 3.21
CA GLU A 48 -1.45 1.66 4.31
C GLU A 48 -0.63 2.86 3.80
N ALA A 49 0.20 2.65 2.77
CA ALA A 49 1.02 3.71 2.19
C ALA A 49 0.18 4.85 1.59
N GLN A 50 -0.91 4.53 0.90
CA GLN A 50 -1.85 5.53 0.37
C GLN A 50 -2.41 6.41 1.49
N HIS A 51 -2.88 5.80 2.58
CA HIS A 51 -3.44 6.54 3.72
C HIS A 51 -2.39 7.36 4.46
N ARG A 52 -1.18 6.81 4.66
CA ARG A 52 -0.06 7.57 5.24
C ARG A 52 0.28 8.78 4.38
N PHE A 53 0.35 8.62 3.06
CA PHE A 53 0.64 9.74 2.16
C PHE A 53 -0.44 10.83 2.20
N ILE A 54 -1.72 10.45 2.20
CA ILE A 54 -2.85 11.39 2.34
C ILE A 54 -2.78 12.13 3.68
N ALA A 55 -2.52 11.41 4.78
CA ALA A 55 -2.45 11.97 6.13
C ALA A 55 -1.31 13.00 6.30
N LEU A 56 -0.21 12.85 5.55
CA LEU A 56 0.87 13.85 5.54
C LEU A 56 0.44 15.20 4.95
N ASN A 57 -0.65 15.24 4.16
CA ASN A 57 -1.20 16.44 3.53
C ASN A 57 -0.14 17.34 2.85
N LYS A 58 0.81 16.72 2.14
CA LYS A 58 1.92 17.42 1.49
C LYS A 58 1.42 18.30 0.36
N MET A 59 1.84 19.57 0.33
CA MET A 59 1.69 20.41 -0.84
C MET A 59 2.69 19.96 -1.91
N VAL A 60 2.19 19.58 -3.09
CA VAL A 60 3.00 19.06 -4.19
C VAL A 60 2.82 19.96 -5.41
N THR A 61 3.90 20.61 -5.85
CA THR A 61 3.91 21.54 -6.99
C THR A 61 4.52 20.92 -8.25
N ASP A 62 5.51 20.05 -8.10
CA ASP A 62 6.35 19.60 -9.22
C ASP A 62 5.76 18.42 -10.00
N PHE A 63 4.65 17.86 -9.50
CA PHE A 63 4.00 16.70 -10.08
C PHE A 63 2.51 16.94 -10.27
N LYS A 64 1.99 16.48 -11.41
CA LYS A 64 0.56 16.48 -11.71
C LYS A 64 -0.13 15.32 -11.01
N LYS A 65 -1.17 15.61 -10.21
CA LYS A 65 -2.06 14.59 -9.65
C LYS A 65 -2.91 13.98 -10.78
N ASP A 66 -3.05 12.66 -10.78
CA ASP A 66 -3.98 11.98 -11.68
C ASP A 66 -5.40 12.10 -11.14
N SER A 67 -6.30 12.70 -11.93
CA SER A 67 -7.71 12.88 -11.55
C SER A 67 -8.50 11.58 -11.52
N LYS A 68 -7.98 10.50 -12.12
CA LYS A 68 -8.59 9.17 -12.09
C LYS A 68 -8.12 8.31 -10.92
N TRP A 69 -7.09 8.76 -10.19
CA TRP A 69 -6.58 8.01 -9.06
C TRP A 69 -7.49 8.16 -7.84
N CYS A 70 -7.83 7.04 -7.24
CA CYS A 70 -8.49 6.97 -5.93
C CYS A 70 -7.65 6.09 -5.01
N ALA A 71 -7.57 6.48 -3.74
CA ALA A 71 -7.06 5.58 -2.71
C ALA A 71 -8.06 4.45 -2.49
N PHE A 72 -7.54 3.31 -2.08
CA PHE A 72 -8.35 2.22 -1.58
C PHE A 72 -9.12 2.69 -0.33
N ALA A 73 -10.25 2.04 -0.06
CA ALA A 73 -10.96 2.25 1.20
C ALA A 73 -10.03 1.91 2.38
N ALA A 74 -10.22 2.57 3.53
CA ALA A 74 -9.50 2.20 4.74
C ALA A 74 -9.65 0.70 5.02
N PRO A 75 -8.62 0.04 5.58
CA PRO A 75 -8.77 -1.33 6.03
C PRO A 75 -9.99 -1.37 6.97
N LYS A 76 -10.83 -2.40 6.82
CA LYS A 76 -11.90 -2.64 7.79
C LYS A 76 -11.19 -2.75 9.14
N SER A 77 -11.46 -1.82 10.05
CA SER A 77 -10.91 -1.90 11.40
C SER A 77 -11.12 -3.33 11.89
N GLU A 78 -10.08 -3.99 12.36
CA GLU A 78 -10.25 -5.20 13.17
C GLU A 78 -10.87 -4.75 14.50
N SER A 79 -12.16 -4.44 14.45
CA SER A 79 -12.97 -4.22 15.63
C SER A 79 -13.23 -5.60 16.23
N GLY A 80 -12.38 -5.96 17.18
CA GLY A 80 -12.63 -7.03 18.14
C GLY A 80 -11.94 -8.34 17.79
N CYS A 81 -11.07 -8.75 18.71
CA CYS A 81 -10.75 -10.13 19.07
C CYS A 81 -11.63 -11.20 18.38
N GLU A 82 -11.16 -11.78 17.28
CA GLU A 82 -11.20 -13.22 17.09
C GLU A 82 -9.85 -13.65 16.54
N SER A 83 -9.01 -13.98 17.52
CA SER A 83 -7.86 -14.84 17.40
C SER A 83 -8.20 -16.04 16.50
N TRP A 84 -7.78 -16.00 15.23
CA TRP A 84 -7.53 -17.22 14.49
C TRP A 84 -6.21 -17.83 14.96
N ILE A 85 -6.10 -18.13 16.27
CA ILE A 85 -5.24 -19.23 16.70
C ILE A 85 -5.85 -20.45 16.04
N ILE A 86 -5.26 -20.86 14.93
CA ILE A 86 -5.44 -22.22 14.46
C ILE A 86 -4.80 -23.10 15.54
N ARG A 87 -5.64 -23.68 16.42
CA ARG A 87 -5.21 -24.71 17.37
C ARG A 87 -4.90 -26.01 16.60
N TYR A 88 -3.88 -26.01 15.75
CA TYR A 88 -3.23 -27.25 15.31
C TYR A 88 -2.21 -27.65 16.37
N PHE A 89 -2.70 -28.16 17.51
CA PHE A 89 -2.09 -29.20 18.36
C PHE A 89 -2.77 -29.16 19.75
N GLU A 90 -3.80 -29.98 19.94
CA GLU A 90 -4.05 -30.59 21.25
C GLU A 90 -3.81 -32.10 21.06
N PRO A 91 -2.65 -32.64 21.47
CA PRO A 91 -2.47 -34.08 21.52
C PRO A 91 -3.29 -34.58 22.71
N HIS A 92 -4.40 -35.26 22.40
CA HIS A 92 -5.08 -36.12 23.35
C HIS A 92 -4.10 -37.20 23.80
N TYR A 93 -3.63 -37.10 25.04
CA TYR A 93 -3.09 -38.26 25.76
C TYR A 93 -4.21 -38.85 26.61
N CYS A 94 -4.59 -40.09 26.29
CA CYS A 94 -5.22 -41.00 27.24
C CYS A 94 -4.17 -41.54 28.20
#